data_AF-A0A917PL52-F1
#
_entry.id   AF-A0A917PL52-F1
#
_cell.length_a   1.000
_cell.length_b   1.000
_cell.length_c   1.000
_cell.angle_alpha   90.00
_cell.angle_beta   90.00
_cell.angle_gamma   90.00
#
_symmetry.space_group_name_H-M   'P 1'
#
loop_
_entity.id
_entity.type
_entity.pdbx_description
1 polymer ?
#
loop_
_entity_poly.entity_id
_entity_poly.type
_entity_poly.pdbx_seq_one_letter_code
_entity_poly.pdbx_strand_id
1 'polypeptide(L)'
;MRSLRSPYNPIQLTVGIFIWSAWFILLYGGQSVVCAHFPPDPASGPWNGLSLALVLFALLSAALLGLLTWISVRAARERSAEPWERFVAFVAAGVNGVSALSILFIATPILRLPPCV
;
A
#
# COMPACT_ATOMS: atom_id res chain seq x y z
N MET A 1 -21.77 -10.24 -16.78
CA MET A 1 -20.40 -9.80 -16.39
C MET A 1 -20.55 -8.88 -15.19
N ARG A 2 -20.05 -9.26 -14.00
CA ARG A 2 -20.20 -8.42 -12.80
C ARG A 2 -19.28 -7.19 -12.88
N SER A 3 -19.72 -6.07 -12.30
CA SER A 3 -18.97 -4.82 -12.29
C SER A 3 -17.54 -5.00 -11.77
N LEU A 4 -16.59 -4.30 -12.39
CA LEU A 4 -15.16 -4.27 -11.98
C LEU A 4 -14.96 -3.86 -10.52
N ARG A 5 -15.92 -3.12 -9.95
CA ARG A 5 -15.91 -2.71 -8.53
C ARG A 5 -16.48 -3.76 -7.57
N SER A 6 -17.01 -4.87 -8.06
CA SER A 6 -17.56 -5.91 -7.19
C SER A 6 -16.43 -6.59 -6.40
N PRO A 7 -16.55 -6.74 -5.06
CA PRO A 7 -15.54 -7.41 -4.23
C PRO A 7 -15.37 -8.90 -4.56
N TYR A 8 -16.26 -9.47 -5.37
CA TYR A 8 -16.21 -10.85 -5.85
C TYR A 8 -15.50 -10.98 -7.20
N ASN A 9 -15.01 -9.88 -7.77
CA ASN A 9 -14.28 -9.91 -9.02
C ASN A 9 -12.83 -10.39 -8.76
N PRO A 10 -12.34 -11.42 -9.48
CA PRO A 10 -10.97 -11.93 -9.30
C PRO A 10 -9.90 -10.86 -9.54
N ILE A 11 -10.21 -9.75 -10.20
CA ILE A 11 -9.31 -8.58 -10.30
C ILE A 11 -8.86 -8.08 -8.92
N GLN A 12 -9.70 -8.17 -7.88
CA GLN A 12 -9.28 -7.76 -6.53
C GLN A 12 -8.11 -8.58 -5.97
N LEU A 13 -7.87 -9.80 -6.48
CA LEU A 13 -6.71 -10.61 -6.11
C LEU A 13 -5.39 -9.95 -6.53
N THR A 14 -5.39 -9.24 -7.66
CA THR A 14 -4.17 -8.64 -8.23
C THR A 14 -4.08 -7.15 -7.91
N VAL A 15 -5.18 -6.48 -7.57
CA VAL A 15 -5.17 -5.04 -7.23
C VAL A 15 -4.19 -4.73 -6.09
N GLY A 16 -4.19 -5.53 -5.03
CA GLY A 16 -3.29 -5.32 -3.89
C GLY A 16 -1.81 -5.37 -4.28
N ILE A 17 -1.42 -6.39 -5.05
CA ILE A 17 -0.03 -6.54 -5.52
C ILE A 17 0.36 -5.40 -6.48
N PHE A 18 -0.53 -4.97 -7.37
CA PHE A 18 -0.26 -3.87 -8.29
C PHE A 18 -0.07 -2.53 -7.57
N ILE A 19 -0.95 -2.22 -6.62
CA ILE A 19 -0.84 -1.00 -5.80
C ILE A 19 0.48 -1.03 -5.01
N TRP A 20 0.80 -2.18 -4.41
CA TRP A 20 2.04 -2.36 -3.66
C TRP A 20 3.29 -2.18 -4.53
N SER A 21 3.32 -2.82 -5.71
CA SER A 21 4.45 -2.69 -6.65
C SER A 21 4.59 -1.26 -7.17
N ALA A 22 3.48 -0.60 -7.52
CA ALA A 22 3.51 0.80 -7.95
C ALA A 22 4.03 1.71 -6.84
N TRP A 23 3.57 1.50 -5.60
CA TRP A 23 4.06 2.24 -4.43
C TRP A 23 5.56 2.04 -4.22
N PHE A 24 6.05 0.80 -4.32
CA PHE A 24 7.47 0.47 -4.16
C PHE A 24 8.33 1.18 -5.20
N ILE A 25 7.94 1.12 -6.48
CA ILE A 25 8.67 1.78 -7.57
C ILE A 25 8.69 3.30 -7.35
N LEU A 26 7.56 3.89 -6.97
CA LEU A 26 7.46 5.34 -6.73
C LEU A 26 8.27 5.77 -5.50
N LEU A 27 8.29 4.96 -4.44
CA LEU A 27 9.08 5.25 -3.24
C LEU A 27 10.57 5.32 -3.59
N TYR A 28 11.14 4.22 -4.09
CA TYR A 28 12.58 4.13 -4.34
C TYR A 28 13.02 4.97 -5.54
N GLY A 29 12.24 4.96 -6.62
CA GLY A 29 12.52 5.76 -7.81
C GLY A 29 12.38 7.26 -7.55
N GLY A 30 11.29 7.68 -6.89
CA GLY A 30 11.07 9.07 -6.51
C GLY A 30 12.13 9.59 -5.54
N GLN A 31 12.46 8.81 -4.51
CA GLN A 31 13.54 9.13 -3.57
C GLN A 31 14.88 9.27 -4.29
N SER A 32 15.22 8.38 -5.22
CA SER A 32 16.46 8.46 -6.00
C SER A 32 16.55 9.75 -6.83
N VAL A 33 15.47 10.13 -7.51
CA VAL A 33 15.42 11.37 -8.32
C VAL A 33 15.56 12.61 -7.43
N VAL A 34 14.83 12.66 -6.32
CA VAL A 34 14.88 13.80 -5.39
C VAL A 34 16.27 13.90 -4.76
N CYS A 35 16.85 12.80 -4.28
CA CYS A 35 18.20 12.83 -3.70
C CYS A 35 19.26 13.28 -4.72
N ALA A 36 19.11 12.93 -6.01
CA ALA A 36 20.05 13.33 -7.05
C ALA A 36 19.95 14.81 -7.47
N HIS A 37 18.73 15.40 -7.46
CA HIS A 37 18.50 16.75 -7.99
C HIS A 37 18.27 17.81 -6.90
N PHE A 38 17.73 17.40 -5.76
CA PHE A 38 17.37 18.26 -4.63
C PHE A 38 17.82 17.61 -3.31
N PRO A 39 19.14 17.40 -3.12
CA PRO A 39 19.65 16.80 -1.89
C PRO A 39 19.22 17.65 -0.68
N PRO A 40 18.55 17.06 0.32
CA PRO A 40 18.22 17.77 1.55
C PRO A 40 19.50 18.15 2.30
N ASP A 41 19.48 19.29 2.98
CA ASP A 41 20.61 19.77 3.78
C ASP A 41 21.02 18.68 4.80
N PRO A 42 22.28 18.21 4.83
CA PRO A 42 22.73 17.20 5.79
C PRO A 42 22.55 17.60 7.25
N ALA A 43 22.42 18.90 7.54
CA ALA A 43 22.12 19.43 8.88
C ALA A 43 20.63 19.30 9.26
N SER A 44 19.75 19.14 8.28
CA SER A 44 18.35 18.80 8.52
C SER A 44 18.29 17.32 8.91
N GLY A 45 17.92 17.04 10.15
CA GLY A 45 17.85 15.69 10.69
C GLY A 45 16.87 14.76 9.92
N PRO A 46 16.50 13.60 10.51
CA PRO A 46 15.69 12.58 9.82
C PRO A 46 14.34 13.11 9.30
N TRP A 47 13.81 14.17 9.92
CA TRP A 47 12.55 14.82 9.57
C TRP A 47 12.77 16.03 8.68
N ASN A 48 12.83 15.78 7.37
CA ASN A 48 12.80 16.81 6.34
C ASN A 48 11.50 16.69 5.49
N GLY A 49 11.30 17.63 4.57
CA GLY A 49 10.10 17.65 3.72
C GLY A 49 9.94 16.39 2.88
N LEU A 50 11.04 15.76 2.45
CA LEU A 50 11.03 14.50 1.71
C LEU A 50 10.57 13.35 2.60
N SER A 51 11.14 13.18 3.80
CA SER A 51 10.72 12.14 4.75
C SER A 51 9.24 12.26 5.10
N LEU A 52 8.74 13.49 5.31
CA LEU A 52 7.32 13.71 5.59
C LEU A 52 6.43 13.32 4.40
N ALA A 53 6.84 13.67 3.18
CA ALA A 53 6.12 13.28 1.96
C ALA A 53 6.10 11.75 1.78
N LEU A 54 7.24 11.07 2.01
CA LEU A 54 7.34 9.61 1.89
C LEU A 54 6.50 8.89 2.96
N VAL A 55 6.52 9.37 4.21
CA VAL A 55 5.66 8.85 5.29
C VAL A 55 4.18 9.04 4.97
N LEU A 56 3.79 10.23 4.50
CA LEU A 56 2.40 10.49 4.08
C LEU A 56 1.99 9.56 2.92
N PHE A 57 2.86 9.39 1.92
CA PHE A 57 2.59 8.50 0.79
C PHE A 57 2.44 7.03 1.22
N ALA A 58 3.27 6.58 2.17
CA ALA A 58 3.15 5.26 2.80
C ALA A 58 1.82 5.09 3.54
N LEU A 59 1.46 6.07 4.39
CA LEU A 59 0.22 6.03 5.17
C LEU A 59 -1.03 6.03 4.29
N LEU A 60 -1.07 6.86 3.24
CA LEU A 60 -2.19 6.90 2.29
C LEU A 60 -2.35 5.58 1.54
N SER A 61 -1.24 4.98 1.12
CA SER A 61 -1.25 3.71 0.40
C SER A 61 -1.64 2.54 1.30
N ALA A 62 -1.12 2.51 2.54
CA ALA A 62 -1.51 1.53 3.55
C ALA A 62 -2.98 1.69 3.95
N ALA A 63 -3.48 2.92 4.09
CA ALA A 63 -4.89 3.19 4.40
C ALA A 63 -5.82 2.74 3.26
N LEU A 64 -5.44 2.98 2.00
CA LEU A 64 -6.19 2.49 0.83
C LEU A 64 -6.28 0.96 0.82
N LEU A 65 -5.14 0.27 0.99
CA LEU A 65 -5.10 -1.19 1.05
C LEU A 65 -5.83 -1.75 2.28
N GLY A 66 -5.77 -1.05 3.42
CA GLY A 66 -6.53 -1.39 4.62
C GLY A 66 -8.04 -1.26 4.41
N LEU A 67 -8.49 -0.21 3.72
CA LEU A 67 -9.89 -0.04 3.34
C LEU A 67 -10.34 -1.16 2.39
N LEU A 68 -9.55 -1.49 1.38
CA LEU A 68 -9.83 -2.61 0.46
C LEU A 68 -9.92 -3.93 1.22
N THR A 69 -8.97 -4.18 2.13
CA THR A 69 -8.99 -5.36 3.02
C THR A 69 -10.29 -5.43 3.82
N TRP A 70 -10.70 -4.31 4.43
CA TRP A 70 -11.93 -4.24 5.21
C TRP A 70 -13.17 -4.52 4.38
N ILE A 71 -13.25 -3.97 3.16
CA ILE A 71 -14.33 -4.23 2.21
C ILE A 71 -14.38 -5.72 1.84
N SER A 72 -13.23 -6.33 1.52
CA SER A 72 -13.16 -7.75 1.16
C SER A 72 -13.52 -8.67 2.34
N VAL A 73 -13.08 -8.35 3.57
CA VAL A 73 -13.49 -9.09 4.78
C VAL A 73 -14.99 -8.99 5.02
N ARG A 74 -15.56 -7.79 4.86
CA ARG A 74 -16.99 -7.59 5.03
C ARG A 74 -17.79 -8.40 3.99
N ALA A 75 -17.37 -8.38 2.73
CA ALA A 75 -17.98 -9.16 1.66
C ALA A 75 -17.86 -10.69 1.88
N ALA A 76 -16.74 -11.16 2.44
CA ALA A 76 -16.55 -12.57 2.79
C ALA A 76 -17.47 -13.03 3.95
N ARG A 77 -17.87 -12.11 4.83
CA ARG A 77 -18.76 -12.38 5.97
C ARG A 77 -20.25 -12.30 5.62
N GLU A 78 -20.61 -11.91 4.40
CA GLU A 78 -22.01 -11.87 3.97
C GLU A 78 -22.61 -13.27 3.89
N ARG A 79 -23.75 -13.46 4.56
CA ARG A 79 -24.41 -14.77 4.67
C ARG A 79 -24.97 -15.27 3.34
N SER A 80 -25.32 -14.35 2.44
CA SER A 80 -25.85 -14.60 1.10
C SER A 80 -24.78 -14.91 0.05
N ALA A 81 -23.49 -14.80 0.38
CA ALA A 81 -22.42 -15.07 -0.55
C ALA A 81 -22.20 -16.57 -0.74
N GLU A 82 -22.03 -16.99 -1.99
CA GLU A 82 -21.71 -18.35 -2.36
C GLU A 82 -20.33 -18.76 -1.81
N PRO A 83 -20.05 -20.07 -1.59
CA PRO A 83 -18.76 -20.51 -1.04
C PRO A 83 -17.54 -20.04 -1.85
N TRP A 84 -17.64 -20.00 -3.18
CA TRP A 84 -16.57 -19.53 -4.06
C TRP A 84 -16.32 -18.02 -3.92
N GLU A 85 -17.37 -17.23 -3.73
CA GLU A 85 -17.31 -15.78 -3.54
C GLU A 85 -16.60 -15.42 -2.24
N ARG A 86 -16.91 -16.17 -1.18
CA ARG A 86 -16.23 -16.04 0.12
C ARG A 86 -14.75 -16.37 0.02
N PHE A 87 -14.39 -17.42 -0.72
CA PHE A 87 -12.99 -17.77 -0.94
C PHE A 87 -12.25 -16.62 -1.65
N VAL A 88 -12.78 -16.12 -2.76
CA VAL A 88 -12.17 -15.00 -3.50
C VAL A 88 -12.03 -13.76 -2.61
N ALA A 89 -13.08 -13.41 -1.85
CA ALA A 89 -13.06 -12.26 -0.96
C ALA A 89 -12.06 -12.42 0.20
N PHE A 90 -11.89 -13.64 0.73
CA PHE A 90 -10.90 -13.91 1.80
C PHE A 90 -9.47 -13.83 1.28
N VAL A 91 -9.19 -14.39 0.09
CA VAL A 91 -7.87 -14.29 -0.52
C VAL A 91 -7.55 -12.84 -0.89
N ALA A 92 -8.51 -12.10 -1.45
CA ALA A 92 -8.35 -10.67 -1.72
C ALA A 92 -8.06 -9.88 -0.43
N ALA A 93 -8.76 -10.16 0.66
CA ALA A 93 -8.46 -9.56 1.96
C ALA A 93 -7.03 -9.87 2.42
N GLY A 94 -6.58 -11.13 2.28
CA GLY A 94 -5.21 -11.52 2.60
C GLY A 94 -4.17 -10.75 1.79
N VAL A 95 -4.31 -10.68 0.47
CA VAL A 95 -3.36 -9.98 -0.40
C VAL A 95 -3.28 -8.49 -0.09
N ASN A 96 -4.44 -7.82 0.05
CA ASN A 96 -4.46 -6.39 0.38
C ASN A 96 -3.91 -6.13 1.79
N GLY A 97 -4.20 -7.00 2.76
CA GLY A 97 -3.72 -6.87 4.13
C GLY A 97 -2.21 -7.07 4.25
N VAL A 98 -1.67 -8.11 3.62
CA VAL A 98 -0.22 -8.35 3.55
C VAL A 98 0.47 -7.18 2.86
N SER A 99 -0.08 -6.69 1.75
CA SER A 99 0.46 -5.53 1.04
C SER A 99 0.52 -4.28 1.92
N ALA A 100 -0.55 -4.00 2.69
CA ALA A 100 -0.58 -2.88 3.63
C ALA A 100 0.49 -3.02 4.73
N LEU A 101 0.62 -4.22 5.31
CA LEU A 101 1.63 -4.52 6.33
C LEU A 101 3.05 -4.35 5.78
N SER A 102 3.30 -4.82 4.55
CA SER A 102 4.60 -4.65 3.89
C SER A 102 4.93 -3.17 3.69
N ILE A 103 3.98 -2.33 3.29
CA ILE A 103 4.20 -0.87 3.17
C ILE A 103 4.63 -0.27 4.51
N LEU A 104 3.90 -0.56 5.59
CA LEU A 104 4.20 -0.03 6.91
C LEU A 104 5.59 -0.49 7.41
N PHE A 105 5.92 -1.76 7.18
CA PHE A 105 7.23 -2.30 7.53
C PHE A 105 8.36 -1.65 6.74
N ILE A 106 8.21 -1.53 5.42
CA ILE A 106 9.21 -0.93 4.52
C ILE A 106 9.37 0.58 4.77
N ALA A 107 8.30 1.26 5.21
CA ALA A 107 8.34 2.68 5.55
C ALA A 107 8.94 2.97 6.93
N THR A 108 9.08 1.96 7.81
CA THR A 108 9.61 2.15 9.18
C THR A 108 11.01 2.77 9.22
N PRO A 109 11.99 2.36 8.38
CA PRO A 109 13.33 2.97 8.35
C PRO A 109 13.33 4.47 8.05
N ILE A 110 12.33 4.98 7.31
CA ILE A 110 12.21 6.41 6.95
C ILE A 110 12.08 7.28 8.21
N LEU A 111 11.55 6.73 9.31
CA LEU A 111 11.39 7.44 10.58
C LEU A 111 12.70 7.62 11.35
N ARG A 112 13.76 6.87 10.99
CA ARG A 112 15.02 6.81 11.75
C ARG A 112 16.24 7.20 10.94
N LEU A 113 16.26 6.91 9.64
CA LEU A 113 17.40 7.18 8.77
C LEU A 113 17.13 8.37 7.85
N PRO A 114 18.14 9.21 7.56
CA PRO A 114 18.03 10.22 6.53
C PRO A 114 17.77 9.54 5.16
N PRO A 115 16.87 10.09 4.33
CA PRO A 115 16.47 9.47 3.07
C PRO A 115 17.56 9.52 1.98
N CYS A 116 18.53 10.41 2.11
CA CYS A 116 19.64 10.51 1.17
C CYS A 116 20.94 10.24 1.93
N VAL A 117 21.59 9.13 1.59
CA VAL A 117 22.93 8.75 2.06
C VAL A 117 23.87 8.68 0.86
#